data_AF-A0A7X7DX94-F1
#
_entry.id   AF-A0A7X7DX94-F1
#
_cell.length_a   1.000
_cell.length_b   1.000
_cell.length_c   1.000
_cell.angle_alpha   90.00
_cell.angle_beta   90.00
_cell.angle_gamma   90.00
#
_symmetry.space_group_name_H-M   'P 1'
#
loop_
_entity.id
_entity.type
_entity.pdbx_description
1 polymer ?
#
loop_
_entity_poly.entity_id
_entity_poly.type
_entity_poly.pdbx_seq_one_letter_code
_entity_poly.pdbx_strand_id
1 'polypeptide(L)'
;IFFGYGFGIHAYTENGDIQGFNFERNVWFRTGASVSGSSTLGQSDGLLIGGLQPVDRVTVRENYSWVPDPNARSVRFGWGSTVENKFIDVNDNYFVGNVVTQGLWKSAEVEGNHFFGAVIGPEPSDFPNNSFSKQLPTGTKTVLHQNKYDPRRIDVIIYNWNKDNLVPVNLDTMLSPGTDFTVHSIFDLWGEPVLNGKYQDPLHLPMGSKPPPQPSGFPNAIMGDDIPGKSFEVFIVRSLDGSVSSARNKPVVNISRSNFTFKLVRNNTLCITNQGVPLTGNTEFTIHSLSGRVIARHLTGNLPVNTSYEYQFPATISNGMYVCTIKAGNMVYRRMVASENWRCGN
;
A
#
# COMPACT_ATOMS: atom_id res chain seq x y z
N ILE A 1 6.54 -9.55 -8.24
CA ILE A 1 7.96 -9.73 -8.60
C ILE A 1 8.52 -10.78 -7.67
N PHE A 2 8.98 -11.94 -8.14
CA PHE A 2 9.36 -13.01 -7.23
C PHE A 2 10.57 -13.79 -7.73
N PHE A 3 11.35 -14.32 -6.79
CA PHE A 3 12.53 -15.16 -7.05
C PHE A 3 13.54 -14.53 -8.01
N GLY A 4 13.73 -13.22 -8.02
CA GLY A 4 14.73 -12.56 -8.89
C GLY A 4 16.16 -13.11 -8.68
N TYR A 5 17.07 -12.93 -9.63
CA TYR A 5 18.45 -13.45 -9.54
C TYR A 5 19.29 -12.74 -8.47
N GLY A 6 19.10 -11.43 -8.25
CA GLY A 6 19.87 -10.66 -7.28
C GLY A 6 19.11 -9.48 -6.67
N PHE A 7 18.32 -8.78 -7.47
CA PHE A 7 17.45 -7.68 -7.04
C PHE A 7 16.03 -7.86 -7.58
N GLY A 8 15.02 -7.38 -6.86
CA GLY A 8 13.63 -7.42 -7.32
C GLY A 8 13.36 -6.17 -8.15
N ILE A 9 13.22 -5.04 -7.47
CA ILE A 9 13.20 -3.71 -8.06
C ILE A 9 14.54 -3.05 -7.75
N HIS A 10 15.21 -2.54 -8.78
CA HIS A 10 16.55 -1.96 -8.66
C HIS A 10 16.60 -0.58 -9.34
N ALA A 11 16.30 0.46 -8.58
CA ALA A 11 16.47 1.84 -9.01
C ALA A 11 17.87 2.32 -8.57
N TYR A 12 18.86 2.01 -9.41
CA TYR A 12 20.26 2.26 -9.14
C TYR A 12 20.95 2.96 -10.30
N THR A 13 21.85 3.87 -9.96
CA THR A 13 22.75 4.48 -10.92
C THR A 13 24.03 4.96 -10.25
N GLU A 14 25.09 5.03 -11.04
CA GLU A 14 26.37 5.60 -10.59
C GLU A 14 26.58 7.01 -11.15
N ASN A 15 25.94 7.34 -12.28
CA ASN A 15 26.17 8.59 -13.00
C ASN A 15 24.89 9.30 -13.47
N GLY A 16 23.73 8.63 -13.40
CA GLY A 16 22.43 9.18 -13.82
C GLY A 16 21.60 9.73 -12.67
N ASP A 17 20.33 10.01 -12.93
CA ASP A 17 19.40 10.51 -11.91
C ASP A 17 18.55 9.38 -11.29
N ILE A 18 18.37 9.42 -9.96
CA ILE A 18 17.38 8.62 -9.24
C ILE A 18 16.29 9.56 -8.70
N GLN A 19 15.60 10.25 -9.62
CA GLN A 19 14.64 11.29 -9.28
C GLN A 19 13.26 11.06 -9.89
N GLY A 20 12.19 11.27 -9.11
CA GLY A 20 10.81 11.27 -9.64
C GLY A 20 10.20 9.89 -9.89
N PHE A 21 10.72 8.83 -9.26
CA PHE A 21 10.17 7.48 -9.39
C PHE A 21 9.02 7.23 -8.42
N ASN A 22 8.00 6.50 -8.89
CA ASN A 22 6.89 6.03 -8.05
C ASN A 22 6.87 4.50 -8.02
N PHE A 23 7.07 3.93 -6.84
CA PHE A 23 6.96 2.51 -6.54
C PHE A 23 5.68 2.29 -5.77
N GLU A 24 4.60 1.94 -6.48
CA GLU A 24 3.28 1.80 -5.90
C GLU A 24 2.72 0.40 -6.10
N ARG A 25 2.08 -0.16 -5.06
CA ARG A 25 1.31 -1.42 -5.15
C ARG A 25 2.11 -2.62 -5.66
N ASN A 26 3.42 -2.63 -5.43
CA ASN A 26 4.25 -3.77 -5.78
C ASN A 26 4.17 -4.85 -4.71
N VAL A 27 4.27 -6.09 -5.15
CA VAL A 27 4.48 -7.25 -4.29
C VAL A 27 5.80 -7.89 -4.67
N TRP A 28 6.70 -8.05 -3.70
CA TRP A 28 7.93 -8.79 -3.91
C TRP A 28 8.25 -9.77 -2.80
N PHE A 29 8.89 -10.87 -3.18
CA PHE A 29 9.29 -11.88 -2.22
C PHE A 29 10.40 -12.77 -2.76
N ARG A 30 11.26 -13.21 -1.84
CA ARG A 30 12.39 -14.14 -2.09
C ARG A 30 13.27 -13.77 -3.28
N THR A 31 13.51 -12.48 -3.48
CA THR A 31 14.56 -12.05 -4.41
C THR A 31 15.90 -12.67 -4.00
N GLY A 32 16.68 -13.11 -4.98
CA GLY A 32 17.96 -13.81 -4.81
C GLY A 32 17.84 -15.34 -4.93
N ALA A 33 16.62 -15.88 -4.88
CA ALA A 33 16.38 -17.32 -4.82
C ALA A 33 16.60 -18.08 -6.14
N SER A 34 16.79 -17.39 -7.27
CA SER A 34 16.99 -18.06 -8.57
C SER A 34 18.38 -18.65 -8.78
N VAL A 35 19.27 -18.57 -7.78
CA VAL A 35 20.60 -19.19 -7.84
C VAL A 35 20.73 -20.21 -6.72
N SER A 36 21.01 -21.46 -7.11
CA SER A 36 21.19 -22.57 -6.18
C SER A 36 22.25 -22.23 -5.12
N GLY A 37 21.89 -22.37 -3.85
CA GLY A 37 22.77 -22.07 -2.72
C GLY A 37 23.04 -20.58 -2.45
N SER A 38 22.65 -19.66 -3.33
CA SER A 38 22.82 -18.22 -3.10
C SER A 38 21.75 -17.63 -2.18
N SER A 39 20.61 -18.31 -2.05
CA SER A 39 19.57 -17.95 -1.10
C SER A 39 19.95 -18.36 0.34
N THR A 40 21.14 -17.97 0.79
CA THR A 40 21.52 -18.06 2.19
C THR A 40 20.91 -16.87 2.91
N LEU A 41 19.65 -17.03 3.34
CA LEU A 41 18.90 -16.08 4.18
C LEU A 41 19.12 -14.60 3.81
N GLY A 42 18.70 -14.24 2.60
CA GLY A 42 18.33 -12.87 2.25
C GLY A 42 19.48 -11.87 2.16
N GLN A 43 20.47 -12.12 1.33
CA GLN A 43 21.45 -11.10 0.94
C GLN A 43 21.03 -10.24 -0.26
N SER A 44 19.76 -10.31 -0.66
CA SER A 44 19.24 -9.63 -1.84
C SER A 44 18.20 -8.59 -1.45
N ASP A 45 18.22 -7.43 -2.11
CA ASP A 45 17.17 -6.43 -1.90
C ASP A 45 15.97 -6.77 -2.79
N GLY A 46 14.81 -6.96 -2.17
CA GLY A 46 13.54 -6.96 -2.88
C GLY A 46 13.26 -5.63 -3.57
N LEU A 47 13.60 -4.53 -2.90
CA LEU A 47 13.60 -3.17 -3.44
C LEU A 47 14.89 -2.45 -3.03
N LEU A 48 15.65 -1.96 -4.00
CA LEU A 48 16.76 -1.02 -3.78
C LEU A 48 16.46 0.28 -4.52
N ILE A 49 16.53 1.39 -3.79
CA ILE A 49 16.49 2.75 -4.34
C ILE A 49 17.72 3.49 -3.83
N GLY A 50 18.70 3.73 -4.68
CA GLY A 50 19.95 4.37 -4.29
C GLY A 50 21.07 4.06 -5.27
N GLY A 51 22.23 4.67 -5.06
CA GLY A 51 23.42 4.47 -5.89
C GLY A 51 24.46 5.52 -5.55
N LEU A 52 25.39 5.80 -6.45
CA LEU A 52 26.39 6.86 -6.23
C LEU A 52 25.84 8.26 -6.51
N GLN A 53 24.54 8.37 -6.78
CA GLN A 53 23.83 9.62 -7.06
C GLN A 53 22.67 9.81 -6.07
N PRO A 54 22.36 11.06 -5.67
CA PRO A 54 21.27 11.36 -4.75
C PRO A 54 19.90 10.86 -5.21
N VAL A 55 19.16 10.23 -4.30
CA VAL A 55 17.73 9.96 -4.45
C VAL A 55 16.93 11.24 -4.17
N ASP A 56 15.94 11.55 -5.01
CA ASP A 56 15.04 12.70 -4.79
C ASP A 56 13.64 12.48 -5.35
N ARG A 57 12.62 13.08 -4.74
CA ARG A 57 11.22 13.03 -5.21
C ARG A 57 10.74 11.60 -5.54
N VAL A 58 11.13 10.63 -4.72
CA VAL A 58 10.72 9.23 -4.89
C VAL A 58 9.54 8.91 -3.97
N THR A 59 8.54 8.23 -4.50
CA THR A 59 7.38 7.73 -3.74
C THR A 59 7.47 6.22 -3.63
N VAL A 60 7.28 5.68 -2.42
CA VAL A 60 7.19 4.26 -2.11
C VAL A 60 5.89 4.04 -1.33
N ARG A 61 4.83 3.61 -2.01
CA ARG A 61 3.49 3.58 -1.42
C ARG A 61 2.75 2.26 -1.62
N GLU A 62 2.08 1.79 -0.56
CA GLU A 62 1.23 0.58 -0.62
C GLU A 62 1.97 -0.65 -1.19
N ASN A 63 3.24 -0.85 -0.85
CA ASN A 63 3.99 -2.02 -1.29
C ASN A 63 4.01 -3.12 -0.22
N TYR A 64 4.19 -4.37 -0.66
CA TYR A 64 4.07 -5.57 0.16
C TYR A 64 5.29 -6.46 -0.07
N SER A 65 6.04 -6.73 0.99
CA SER A 65 7.18 -7.65 0.90
C SER A 65 7.00 -8.88 1.77
N TRP A 66 7.63 -9.99 1.38
CA TRP A 66 7.65 -11.21 2.17
C TRP A 66 9.02 -11.90 2.16
N VAL A 67 9.42 -12.35 3.36
CA VAL A 67 10.56 -13.23 3.61
C VAL A 67 10.22 -14.20 4.76
N PRO A 68 10.84 -15.40 4.82
CA PRO A 68 10.60 -16.43 5.82
C PRO A 68 11.37 -16.21 7.13
N ASP A 69 12.34 -15.29 7.14
CA ASP A 69 13.23 -15.02 8.28
C ASP A 69 13.34 -13.51 8.50
N PRO A 70 13.23 -13.01 9.75
CA PRO A 70 13.30 -11.59 10.03
C PRO A 70 14.65 -10.94 9.67
N ASN A 71 15.74 -11.70 9.55
CA ASN A 71 17.06 -11.22 9.16
C ASN A 71 17.28 -11.13 7.64
N ALA A 72 16.35 -11.65 6.84
CA ALA A 72 16.48 -11.60 5.40
C ALA A 72 16.29 -10.15 4.90
N ARG A 73 17.19 -9.67 4.04
CA ARG A 73 17.11 -8.35 3.41
C ARG A 73 15.89 -8.26 2.50
N SER A 74 15.22 -7.10 2.56
CA SER A 74 13.97 -6.87 1.84
C SER A 74 14.00 -5.51 1.14
N VAL A 75 14.38 -4.46 1.86
CA VAL A 75 14.39 -3.08 1.32
C VAL A 75 15.67 -2.37 1.67
N ARG A 76 16.18 -1.58 0.72
CA ARG A 76 17.25 -0.63 0.93
C ARG A 76 16.90 0.75 0.38
N PHE A 77 17.00 1.75 1.25
CA PHE A 77 16.91 3.16 0.90
C PHE A 77 18.29 3.81 1.00
N GLY A 78 18.77 4.32 -0.13
CA GLY A 78 20.09 4.93 -0.27
C GLY A 78 21.22 3.91 -0.48
N TRP A 79 22.44 4.42 -0.58
CA TRP A 79 23.63 3.61 -0.82
C TRP A 79 24.88 4.30 -0.26
N GLY A 80 25.86 3.50 0.17
CA GLY A 80 27.11 3.99 0.74
C GLY A 80 26.91 4.78 2.04
N SER A 81 27.89 5.61 2.39
CA SER A 81 27.85 6.44 3.62
C SER A 81 27.89 7.95 3.35
N THR A 82 28.26 8.37 2.14
CA THR A 82 28.54 9.77 1.81
C THR A 82 27.53 10.42 0.87
N VAL A 83 26.65 9.63 0.24
CA VAL A 83 25.65 10.15 -0.71
C VAL A 83 24.59 10.95 0.05
N GLU A 84 24.43 12.23 -0.30
CA GLU A 84 23.41 13.11 0.26
C GLU A 84 22.07 12.97 -0.49
N ASN A 85 21.27 11.99 -0.11
CA ASN A 85 19.90 11.85 -0.59
C ASN A 85 19.04 13.03 -0.11
N LYS A 86 18.08 13.44 -0.95
CA LYS A 86 17.23 14.60 -0.71
C LYS A 86 15.96 14.18 0.01
N PHE A 87 14.91 13.82 -0.75
CA PHE A 87 13.59 13.50 -0.22
C PHE A 87 13.06 12.16 -0.73
N ILE A 88 12.44 11.40 0.17
CA ILE A 88 11.66 10.20 -0.15
C ILE A 88 10.34 10.21 0.64
N ASP A 89 9.27 9.80 -0.01
CA ASP A 89 7.95 9.60 0.57
C ASP A 89 7.64 8.10 0.68
N VAL A 90 7.56 7.55 1.89
CA VAL A 90 7.39 6.12 2.17
C VAL A 90 6.12 5.91 2.98
N ASN A 91 5.01 5.53 2.37
CA ASN A 91 3.72 5.45 3.06
C ASN A 91 2.95 4.16 2.84
N ASP A 92 2.18 3.76 3.85
CA ASP A 92 1.19 2.68 3.76
C ASP A 92 1.76 1.32 3.30
N ASN A 93 3.06 1.09 3.47
CA ASN A 93 3.70 -0.15 3.07
C ASN A 93 3.62 -1.22 4.16
N TYR A 94 3.70 -2.49 3.76
CA TYR A 94 3.79 -3.63 4.65
C TYR A 94 5.07 -4.40 4.34
N PHE A 95 6.13 -4.05 5.05
CA PHE A 95 7.46 -4.60 4.83
C PHE A 95 7.75 -5.74 5.80
N VAL A 96 7.93 -6.94 5.25
CA VAL A 96 8.46 -8.10 5.96
C VAL A 96 9.89 -8.38 5.46
N GLY A 97 10.82 -8.47 6.41
CA GLY A 97 12.26 -8.53 6.23
C GLY A 97 12.95 -7.21 6.55
N ASN A 98 14.28 -7.27 6.63
CA ASN A 98 15.12 -6.14 6.96
C ASN A 98 14.91 -4.98 5.98
N VAL A 99 14.73 -3.80 6.55
CA VAL A 99 14.75 -2.53 5.85
C VAL A 99 16.01 -1.80 6.29
N VAL A 100 16.87 -1.40 5.36
CA VAL A 100 18.13 -0.71 5.66
C VAL A 100 18.12 0.67 5.05
N THR A 101 18.58 1.65 5.80
CA THR A 101 18.86 3.01 5.33
C THR A 101 20.37 3.20 5.21
N GLN A 102 20.80 3.80 4.11
CA GLN A 102 22.20 4.09 3.79
C GLN A 102 22.33 5.49 3.20
N GLY A 103 23.55 6.02 3.21
CA GLY A 103 23.85 7.40 2.88
C GLY A 103 23.30 8.37 3.93
N LEU A 104 23.32 9.65 3.56
CA LEU A 104 22.72 10.74 4.33
C LEU A 104 21.36 11.06 3.72
N TRP A 105 20.38 11.41 4.55
CA TRP A 105 19.03 11.79 4.11
C TRP A 105 18.69 13.18 4.63
N LYS A 106 18.36 14.12 3.73
CA LYS A 106 17.97 15.49 4.12
C LYS A 106 16.58 15.52 4.72
N SER A 107 15.64 14.77 4.15
CA SER A 107 14.30 14.63 4.68
C SER A 107 13.62 13.37 4.16
N ALA A 108 12.61 12.92 4.90
CA ALA A 108 11.70 11.87 4.47
C ALA A 108 10.31 12.13 5.07
N GLU A 109 9.28 11.65 4.39
CA GLU A 109 7.95 11.44 4.97
C GLU A 109 7.75 9.93 5.07
N VAL A 110 7.56 9.42 6.30
CA VAL A 110 7.43 7.98 6.56
C VAL A 110 6.26 7.75 7.50
N GLU A 111 5.09 7.35 6.99
CA GLU A 111 3.87 7.21 7.78
C GLU A 111 3.02 5.98 7.37
N GLY A 112 2.28 5.40 8.33
CA GLY A 112 1.31 4.33 8.06
C GLY A 112 1.92 2.99 7.64
N ASN A 113 3.25 2.84 7.73
CA ASN A 113 3.93 1.62 7.35
C ASN A 113 3.93 0.60 8.49
N HIS A 114 4.08 -0.68 8.13
CA HIS A 114 4.42 -1.74 9.06
C HIS A 114 5.77 -2.32 8.68
N PHE A 115 6.71 -2.33 9.62
CA PHE A 115 8.06 -2.87 9.47
C PHE A 115 8.21 -4.10 10.36
N PHE A 116 8.48 -5.25 9.75
CA PHE A 116 8.75 -6.52 10.44
C PHE A 116 10.12 -7.03 10.02
N GLY A 117 11.14 -6.91 10.87
CA GLY A 117 12.49 -7.35 10.54
C GLY A 117 13.47 -7.08 11.66
N ALA A 118 14.57 -7.83 11.70
CA ALA A 118 15.59 -7.69 12.74
C ALA A 118 16.27 -6.30 12.69
N VAL A 119 16.37 -5.74 11.49
CA VAL A 119 16.90 -4.41 11.18
C VAL A 119 15.80 -3.54 10.56
N ILE A 120 15.62 -2.35 11.12
CA ILE A 120 14.64 -1.36 10.70
C ILE A 120 15.39 -0.04 10.50
N GLY A 121 15.50 0.39 9.25
CA GLY A 121 16.30 1.53 8.82
C GLY A 121 15.69 2.92 9.07
N PRO A 122 14.36 3.15 9.01
CA PRO A 122 13.80 4.35 9.63
C PRO A 122 13.79 4.18 11.15
N GLU A 123 14.44 5.09 11.87
CA GLU A 123 14.49 5.06 13.33
C GLU A 123 13.08 5.29 13.90
N PRO A 124 12.54 4.38 14.75
CA PRO A 124 11.19 4.51 15.27
C PRO A 124 10.89 5.83 16.02
N SER A 125 11.88 6.43 16.68
CA SER A 125 11.70 7.72 17.37
C SER A 125 11.44 8.88 16.42
N ASP A 126 12.02 8.83 15.22
CA ASP A 126 11.93 9.90 14.22
C ASP A 126 10.63 9.78 13.42
N PHE A 127 10.09 8.55 13.31
CA PHE A 127 8.88 8.23 12.55
C PHE A 127 7.85 7.44 13.36
N PRO A 128 7.29 8.02 14.45
CA PRO A 128 6.43 7.29 15.39
C PRO A 128 5.06 6.87 14.82
N ASN A 129 4.64 7.43 13.69
CA ASN A 129 3.36 7.13 13.03
C ASN A 129 3.41 5.84 12.18
N ASN A 130 4.19 4.84 12.62
CA ASN A 130 4.37 3.55 11.95
C ASN A 130 4.34 2.42 12.99
N SER A 131 4.17 1.19 12.52
CA SER A 131 4.27 -0.01 13.34
C SER A 131 5.61 -0.70 13.10
N PHE A 132 6.31 -1.03 14.19
CA PHE A 132 7.64 -1.65 14.14
C PHE A 132 7.67 -2.92 14.98
N SER A 133 8.23 -3.99 14.42
CA SER A 133 8.45 -5.25 15.09
C SER A 133 9.76 -5.89 14.64
N LYS A 134 10.55 -6.38 15.60
CA LYS A 134 11.76 -7.17 15.30
C LYS A 134 11.49 -8.64 14.97
N GLN A 135 10.22 -9.03 15.01
CA GLN A 135 9.75 -10.39 14.74
C GLN A 135 8.89 -10.39 13.48
N LEU A 136 8.77 -11.56 12.85
CA LEU A 136 7.79 -11.76 11.79
C LEU A 136 6.36 -11.53 12.34
N PRO A 137 5.41 -11.11 11.48
CA PRO A 137 4.03 -10.97 11.90
C PRO A 137 3.42 -12.32 12.33
N THR A 138 2.32 -12.24 13.07
CA THR A 138 1.50 -13.40 13.47
C THR A 138 0.11 -13.30 12.85
N GLY A 139 -0.63 -14.41 12.84
CA GLY A 139 -1.99 -14.42 12.31
C GLY A 139 -2.04 -14.30 10.79
N THR A 140 -3.21 -13.88 10.29
CA THR A 140 -3.48 -13.77 8.86
C THR A 140 -3.76 -12.32 8.48
N LYS A 141 -3.13 -11.85 7.39
CA LYS A 141 -3.42 -10.57 6.76
C LYS A 141 -3.73 -10.81 5.29
N THR A 142 -4.88 -10.29 4.86
CA THR A 142 -5.29 -10.30 3.46
C THR A 142 -5.27 -8.87 2.92
N VAL A 143 -4.74 -8.70 1.72
CA VAL A 143 -4.75 -7.44 0.97
C VAL A 143 -5.42 -7.70 -0.37
N LEU A 144 -6.36 -6.85 -0.72
CA LEU A 144 -7.17 -6.96 -1.93
C LEU A 144 -6.92 -5.77 -2.83
N HIS A 145 -6.41 -6.03 -4.03
CA HIS A 145 -6.12 -5.02 -5.02
C HIS A 145 -6.94 -5.29 -6.28
N GLN A 146 -8.01 -4.52 -6.48
CA GLN A 146 -8.68 -4.53 -7.77
C GLN A 146 -7.78 -3.87 -8.82
N ASN A 147 -7.60 -4.54 -9.96
CA ASN A 147 -6.76 -4.01 -11.02
C ASN A 147 -7.42 -2.79 -11.66
N LYS A 148 -6.64 -1.69 -11.78
CA LYS A 148 -7.10 -0.41 -12.31
C LYS A 148 -7.52 -0.46 -13.79
N TYR A 149 -6.90 -1.37 -14.55
CA TYR A 149 -7.06 -1.47 -16.01
C TYR A 149 -7.96 -2.63 -16.43
N ASP A 150 -8.07 -3.66 -15.59
CA ASP A 150 -9.01 -4.77 -15.74
C ASP A 150 -9.82 -4.95 -14.45
N PRO A 151 -10.99 -4.32 -14.30
CA PRO A 151 -11.79 -4.40 -13.08
C PRO A 151 -12.29 -5.81 -12.75
N ARG A 152 -12.19 -6.77 -13.68
CA ARG A 152 -12.51 -8.18 -13.44
C ARG A 152 -11.38 -8.93 -12.74
N ARG A 153 -10.18 -8.35 -12.65
CA ARG A 153 -9.01 -8.92 -12.00
C ARG A 153 -8.82 -8.32 -10.62
N ILE A 154 -8.70 -9.20 -9.63
CA ILE A 154 -8.39 -8.85 -8.24
C ILE A 154 -7.12 -9.63 -7.86
N ASP A 155 -6.10 -8.91 -7.43
CA ASP A 155 -4.90 -9.49 -6.86
C ASP A 155 -5.14 -9.63 -5.35
N VAL A 156 -5.04 -10.87 -4.84
CA VAL A 156 -5.28 -11.22 -3.44
C VAL A 156 -3.96 -11.67 -2.84
N ILE A 157 -3.41 -10.87 -1.93
CA ILE A 157 -2.12 -11.13 -1.27
C ILE A 157 -2.42 -11.60 0.15
N ILE A 158 -1.96 -12.79 0.48
CA ILE A 158 -2.22 -13.40 1.79
C ILE A 158 -0.90 -13.66 2.50
N TYR A 159 -0.77 -13.05 3.67
CA TYR A 159 0.19 -13.43 4.69
C TYR A 159 -0.54 -14.34 5.67
N ASN A 160 -0.17 -15.62 5.74
CA ASN A 160 -0.85 -16.65 6.55
C ASN A 160 0.16 -17.28 7.53
N TRP A 161 0.55 -16.51 8.54
CA TRP A 161 1.55 -16.95 9.52
C TRP A 161 1.06 -18.13 10.38
N ASN A 162 -0.26 -18.32 10.46
CA ASN A 162 -0.89 -19.50 11.08
C ASN A 162 -0.68 -20.79 10.28
N LYS A 163 -0.30 -20.69 8.99
CA LYS A 163 -0.14 -21.82 8.06
C LYS A 163 -1.42 -22.63 7.89
N ASP A 164 -2.57 -21.97 7.98
CA ASP A 164 -3.88 -22.57 7.72
C ASP A 164 -3.94 -23.12 6.28
N ASN A 165 -4.63 -24.25 6.08
CA ASN A 165 -4.79 -24.85 4.74
C ASN A 165 -5.70 -24.01 3.84
N LEU A 166 -6.71 -23.38 4.44
CA LEU A 166 -7.72 -22.56 3.78
C LEU A 166 -7.80 -21.23 4.51
N VAL A 167 -7.71 -20.13 3.78
CA VAL A 167 -7.87 -18.78 4.33
C VAL A 167 -9.19 -18.19 3.83
N PRO A 168 -10.12 -17.79 4.72
CA PRO A 168 -11.35 -17.11 4.31
C PRO A 168 -11.03 -15.68 3.87
N VAL A 169 -11.54 -15.30 2.69
CA VAL A 169 -11.38 -13.97 2.09
C VAL A 169 -12.74 -13.44 1.68
N ASN A 170 -13.13 -12.29 2.23
CA ASN A 170 -14.33 -11.59 1.80
C ASN A 170 -14.01 -10.70 0.60
N LEU A 171 -14.74 -10.88 -0.49
CA LEU A 171 -14.64 -10.11 -1.74
C LEU A 171 -15.94 -9.36 -2.06
N ASP A 172 -16.89 -9.20 -1.12
CA ASP A 172 -18.25 -8.69 -1.37
C ASP A 172 -18.27 -7.26 -1.91
N THR A 173 -17.23 -6.48 -1.62
CA THR A 173 -17.08 -5.13 -2.18
C THR A 173 -16.55 -5.13 -3.62
N MET A 174 -16.15 -6.29 -4.15
CA MET A 174 -15.48 -6.44 -5.45
C MET A 174 -16.20 -7.43 -6.38
N LEU A 175 -16.84 -8.46 -5.84
CA LEU A 175 -17.64 -9.47 -6.55
C LEU A 175 -19.03 -9.57 -5.95
N SER A 176 -20.03 -9.73 -6.83
CA SER A 176 -21.41 -9.97 -6.41
C SER A 176 -21.62 -11.47 -6.14
N PRO A 177 -22.42 -11.86 -5.13
CA PRO A 177 -22.82 -13.26 -4.95
C PRO A 177 -23.42 -13.85 -6.23
N GLY A 178 -23.02 -15.06 -6.58
CA GLY A 178 -23.43 -15.76 -7.80
C GLY A 178 -22.58 -15.52 -9.04
N THR A 179 -21.66 -14.53 -9.02
CA THR A 179 -20.72 -14.25 -10.12
C THR A 179 -19.80 -15.45 -10.37
N ASP A 180 -19.66 -15.84 -11.63
CA ASP A 180 -18.70 -16.88 -12.02
C ASP A 180 -17.26 -16.36 -11.91
N PHE A 181 -16.39 -17.13 -11.25
CA PHE A 181 -15.00 -16.74 -11.02
C PHE A 181 -14.01 -17.89 -11.23
N THR A 182 -12.75 -17.51 -11.44
CA THR A 182 -11.58 -18.39 -11.30
C THR A 182 -10.55 -17.77 -10.36
N VAL A 183 -9.77 -18.61 -9.71
CA VAL A 183 -8.62 -18.23 -8.87
C VAL A 183 -7.41 -19.00 -9.35
N HIS A 184 -6.34 -18.28 -9.64
CA HIS A 184 -5.04 -18.88 -9.98
C HIS A 184 -4.01 -18.46 -8.95
N SER A 185 -3.15 -19.38 -8.53
CA SER A 185 -1.91 -19.03 -7.85
C SER A 185 -0.98 -18.34 -8.84
N ILE A 186 -0.23 -17.32 -8.40
CA ILE A 186 0.78 -16.69 -9.28
C ILE A 186 1.92 -17.66 -9.66
N PHE A 187 2.06 -18.78 -8.97
CA PHE A 187 3.02 -19.84 -9.32
C PHE A 187 2.57 -20.68 -10.51
N ASP A 188 1.28 -20.67 -10.84
CA ASP A 188 0.70 -21.41 -11.97
C ASP A 188 -0.40 -20.58 -12.64
N LEU A 189 -0.04 -19.38 -13.10
CA LEU A 189 -1.00 -18.40 -13.62
C LEU A 189 -1.69 -18.83 -14.93
N TRP A 190 -1.07 -19.76 -15.67
CA TRP A 190 -1.54 -20.26 -16.97
C TRP A 190 -1.99 -21.72 -16.94
N GLY A 191 -1.87 -22.40 -15.79
CA GLY A 191 -2.39 -23.75 -15.61
C GLY A 191 -3.82 -23.75 -15.08
N GLU A 192 -4.20 -24.87 -14.47
CA GLU A 192 -5.55 -25.06 -13.92
C GLU A 192 -5.81 -24.15 -12.71
N PRO A 193 -7.01 -23.54 -12.62
CA PRO A 193 -7.39 -22.73 -11.48
C PRO A 193 -7.38 -23.57 -10.19
N VAL A 194 -6.85 -22.99 -9.12
CA VAL A 194 -6.87 -23.62 -7.79
C VAL A 194 -8.25 -23.61 -7.17
N LEU A 195 -9.14 -22.74 -7.64
CA LEU A 195 -10.55 -22.65 -7.25
C LEU A 195 -11.35 -21.98 -8.37
N ASN A 196 -12.56 -22.46 -8.63
CA ASN A 196 -13.49 -21.82 -9.55
C ASN A 196 -14.93 -22.16 -9.13
N GLY A 197 -15.90 -21.39 -9.64
CA GLY A 197 -17.32 -21.62 -9.38
C GLY A 197 -18.08 -20.31 -9.30
N LYS A 198 -19.17 -20.31 -8.53
CA LYS A 198 -19.98 -19.11 -8.24
C LYS A 198 -19.61 -18.52 -6.90
N TYR A 199 -19.35 -17.21 -6.88
CA TYR A 199 -18.90 -16.53 -5.67
C TYR A 199 -19.97 -16.55 -4.57
N GLN A 200 -19.55 -16.90 -3.36
CA GLN A 200 -20.29 -16.85 -2.10
C GLN A 200 -19.31 -16.41 -1.02
N ASP A 201 -19.76 -15.58 -0.08
CA ASP A 201 -18.91 -15.10 1.01
C ASP A 201 -18.86 -16.09 2.19
N PRO A 202 -17.67 -16.33 2.80
CA PRO A 202 -16.34 -15.98 2.32
C PRO A 202 -15.79 -17.01 1.33
N LEU A 203 -14.93 -16.54 0.43
CA LEU A 203 -14.18 -17.41 -0.46
C LEU A 203 -13.01 -18.03 0.30
N HIS A 204 -12.91 -19.36 0.34
CA HIS A 204 -11.87 -20.07 1.06
C HIS A 204 -10.70 -20.41 0.11
N LEU A 205 -9.59 -19.68 0.22
CA LEU A 205 -8.45 -19.82 -0.69
C LEU A 205 -7.46 -20.91 -0.23
N PRO A 206 -7.08 -21.86 -1.09
CA PRO A 206 -6.19 -22.97 -0.74
C PRO A 206 -4.71 -22.55 -0.79
N MET A 207 -4.10 -22.46 0.39
CA MET A 207 -2.72 -22.00 0.56
C MET A 207 -1.71 -23.11 0.27
N GLY A 208 -0.63 -22.77 -0.45
CA GLY A 208 0.48 -23.68 -0.74
C GLY A 208 0.10 -24.84 -1.68
N SER A 209 -0.93 -24.66 -2.50
CA SER A 209 -1.47 -25.69 -3.39
C SER A 209 -0.65 -25.88 -4.67
N LYS A 210 0.17 -24.90 -5.05
CA LYS A 210 1.05 -24.94 -6.22
C LYS A 210 2.51 -24.70 -5.81
N PRO A 211 3.47 -25.51 -6.29
CA PRO A 211 4.88 -25.25 -6.06
C PRO A 211 5.35 -24.04 -6.89
N PRO A 212 6.33 -23.25 -6.40
CA PRO A 212 6.98 -22.22 -7.21
C PRO A 212 7.58 -22.75 -8.51
N PRO A 213 7.48 -21.99 -9.63
CA PRO A 213 8.20 -22.35 -10.85
C PRO A 213 9.71 -22.20 -10.65
N GLN A 214 10.49 -23.12 -11.19
CA GLN A 214 11.96 -23.06 -11.14
C GLN A 214 12.51 -22.17 -12.27
N PRO A 215 13.60 -21.41 -12.04
CA PRO A 215 14.28 -20.66 -13.08
C PRO A 215 14.89 -21.60 -14.14
N SER A 216 14.82 -21.18 -15.40
CA SER A 216 15.49 -21.89 -16.49
C SER A 216 17.00 -21.90 -16.27
N GLY A 217 17.64 -23.05 -16.44
CA GLY A 217 19.09 -23.23 -16.24
C GLY A 217 19.54 -23.47 -14.80
N PHE A 218 18.68 -23.26 -13.79
CA PHE A 218 18.99 -23.55 -12.39
C PHE A 218 17.90 -24.41 -11.74
N PRO A 219 17.78 -25.70 -12.13
CA PRO A 219 16.82 -26.59 -11.51
C PRO A 219 17.09 -26.69 -10.00
N ASN A 220 16.02 -26.70 -9.21
CA ASN A 220 16.05 -26.76 -7.74
C ASN A 220 16.68 -25.53 -7.06
N ALA A 221 16.74 -24.38 -7.72
CA ALA A 221 17.19 -23.14 -7.08
C ALA A 221 16.23 -22.67 -5.98
N ILE A 222 14.92 -22.77 -6.21
CA ILE A 222 13.90 -22.39 -5.24
C ILE A 222 13.52 -23.64 -4.44
N MET A 223 14.06 -23.76 -3.23
CA MET A 223 13.87 -24.92 -2.35
C MET A 223 13.86 -24.54 -0.87
N GLY A 224 13.39 -25.45 0.00
CA GLY A 224 13.38 -25.23 1.45
C GLY A 224 12.65 -23.93 1.84
N ASP A 225 13.33 -23.06 2.59
CA ASP A 225 12.77 -21.80 3.07
C ASP A 225 12.51 -20.77 1.94
N ASP A 226 13.01 -21.00 0.72
CA ASP A 226 12.61 -20.20 -0.45
C ASP A 226 11.17 -20.44 -0.86
N ILE A 227 10.61 -21.60 -0.54
CA ILE A 227 9.23 -21.93 -0.87
C ILE A 227 8.33 -21.29 0.19
N PRO A 228 7.49 -20.30 -0.15
CA PRO A 228 6.61 -19.68 0.84
C PRO A 228 5.62 -20.67 1.48
N GLY A 229 5.28 -21.73 0.74
CA GLY A 229 4.34 -22.76 1.18
C GLY A 229 3.02 -22.14 1.61
N LYS A 230 2.53 -22.52 2.79
CA LYS A 230 1.28 -21.98 3.33
C LYS A 230 1.41 -20.59 3.95
N SER A 231 2.64 -20.11 4.17
CA SER A 231 2.87 -18.89 4.95
C SER A 231 2.62 -17.60 4.19
N PHE A 232 2.71 -17.65 2.86
CA PHE A 232 2.43 -16.51 2.00
C PHE A 232 2.08 -16.96 0.59
N GLU A 233 1.06 -16.36 0.00
CA GLU A 233 0.69 -16.61 -1.39
C GLU A 233 -0.01 -15.39 -2.00
N VAL A 234 0.12 -15.25 -3.32
CA VAL A 234 -0.65 -14.28 -4.10
C VAL A 234 -1.52 -15.05 -5.07
N PHE A 235 -2.80 -14.72 -5.08
CA PHE A 235 -3.77 -15.24 -6.03
C PHE A 235 -4.25 -14.16 -6.98
N ILE A 236 -4.60 -14.57 -8.18
CA ILE A 236 -5.32 -13.76 -9.15
C ILE A 236 -6.73 -14.30 -9.26
N VAL A 237 -7.69 -13.53 -8.74
CA VAL A 237 -9.12 -13.81 -8.90
C VAL A 237 -9.62 -13.09 -10.15
N ARG A 238 -10.32 -13.82 -11.02
CA ARG A 238 -10.96 -13.26 -12.22
C ARG A 238 -12.45 -13.55 -12.25
N SER A 239 -13.24 -12.49 -12.39
CA SER A 239 -14.66 -12.59 -12.77
C SER A 239 -14.79 -12.98 -14.24
N LEU A 240 -15.58 -14.00 -14.53
CA LEU A 240 -15.87 -14.47 -15.88
C LEU A 240 -17.08 -13.77 -16.51
N ASP A 241 -17.97 -13.23 -15.68
CA ASP A 241 -19.11 -12.48 -16.17
C ASP A 241 -18.68 -11.10 -16.68
N GLY A 242 -19.13 -10.76 -17.89
CA GLY A 242 -18.98 -9.42 -18.49
C GLY A 242 -19.76 -8.33 -17.76
N SER A 243 -20.68 -8.70 -16.85
CA SER A 243 -21.24 -7.80 -15.84
C SER A 243 -20.19 -7.58 -14.75
N VAL A 244 -19.13 -6.88 -15.12
CA VAL A 244 -18.30 -6.16 -14.16
C VAL A 244 -19.28 -5.34 -13.33
N SER A 245 -19.32 -5.53 -12.01
CA SER A 245 -19.79 -4.44 -11.17
C SER A 245 -18.81 -3.31 -11.49
N SER A 246 -19.21 -2.36 -12.32
CA SER A 246 -18.47 -1.12 -12.52
C SER A 246 -18.22 -0.62 -11.11
N ALA A 247 -16.99 -0.76 -10.61
CA ALA A 247 -16.67 -0.69 -9.19
C ALA A 247 -17.59 0.32 -8.48
N ARG A 248 -18.67 -0.16 -7.84
CA ARG A 248 -19.27 0.59 -6.75
C ARG A 248 -18.25 0.43 -5.65
N ASN A 249 -17.21 1.26 -5.73
CA ASN A 249 -16.04 1.44 -4.88
C ASN A 249 -14.74 1.80 -5.65
N LYS A 250 -14.84 2.38 -6.86
CA LYS A 250 -14.23 3.71 -6.93
C LYS A 250 -14.98 4.51 -5.86
N PRO A 251 -14.34 5.20 -4.91
CA PRO A 251 -14.96 6.41 -4.44
C PRO A 251 -15.33 7.12 -5.73
N VAL A 252 -16.63 7.31 -5.98
CA VAL A 252 -17.00 8.32 -6.94
C VAL A 252 -16.38 9.55 -6.31
N VAL A 253 -15.19 9.95 -6.79
CA VAL A 253 -14.66 11.28 -6.58
C VAL A 253 -15.67 12.09 -7.36
N ASN A 254 -16.80 12.34 -6.71
CA ASN A 254 -17.78 13.22 -7.22
C ASN A 254 -17.07 14.54 -7.01
N ILE A 255 -16.43 15.03 -8.07
CA ILE A 255 -16.04 16.42 -8.19
C ILE A 255 -17.35 17.22 -8.33
N SER A 256 -18.33 16.96 -7.46
CA SER A 256 -19.52 17.78 -7.33
C SER A 256 -19.08 18.96 -6.49
N ARG A 257 -18.63 20.01 -7.18
CA ARG A 257 -18.30 21.32 -6.57
C ARG A 257 -19.49 21.91 -5.77
N SER A 258 -20.68 21.30 -5.85
CA SER A 258 -21.96 21.78 -5.30
C SER A 258 -22.46 21.07 -4.03
N ASN A 259 -21.96 19.89 -3.65
CA ASN A 259 -22.58 19.11 -2.55
C ASN A 259 -21.97 19.41 -1.17
N PHE A 260 -20.72 19.86 -1.11
CA PHE A 260 -20.07 20.26 0.13
C PHE A 260 -19.34 21.57 -0.06
N THR A 261 -19.56 22.50 0.87
CA THR A 261 -18.79 23.72 0.94
C THR A 261 -17.86 23.69 2.14
N PHE A 262 -16.65 24.21 1.92
CA PHE A 262 -15.63 24.37 2.94
C PHE A 262 -15.37 25.86 3.02
N LYS A 263 -15.75 26.47 4.14
CA LYS A 263 -15.56 27.89 4.38
C LYS A 263 -14.74 28.04 5.64
N LEU A 264 -13.66 28.80 5.58
CA LEU A 264 -13.00 29.23 6.80
C LEU A 264 -13.87 30.28 7.48
N VAL A 265 -14.24 30.07 8.74
CA VAL A 265 -15.06 31.02 9.51
C VAL A 265 -14.24 31.74 10.57
N ARG A 266 -13.09 31.18 10.98
CA ARG A 266 -12.11 31.78 11.89
C ARG A 266 -10.70 31.31 11.52
N ASN A 267 -9.65 32.01 11.96
CA ASN A 267 -8.24 31.70 11.62
C ASN A 267 -7.81 30.23 11.78
N ASN A 268 -8.49 29.45 12.62
CA ASN A 268 -8.22 28.02 12.84
C ASN A 268 -9.46 27.12 12.68
N THR A 269 -10.58 27.64 12.16
CA THR A 269 -11.85 26.90 12.14
C THR A 269 -12.39 26.80 10.71
N LEU A 270 -12.44 25.56 10.22
CA LEU A 270 -13.07 25.22 8.94
C LEU A 270 -14.53 24.83 9.19
N CYS A 271 -15.45 25.55 8.57
CA CYS A 271 -16.86 25.20 8.51
C CYS A 271 -17.12 24.35 7.26
N ILE A 272 -17.69 23.18 7.49
CA ILE A 272 -18.04 22.19 6.49
C ILE A 272 -19.55 22.15 6.40
N THR A 273 -20.13 22.59 5.28
CA THR A 273 -21.58 22.53 5.08
C THR A 273 -21.91 21.44 4.06
N ASN A 274 -22.75 20.50 4.47
CA ASN A 274 -23.32 19.51 3.56
C ASN A 274 -24.57 20.09 2.88
N GLN A 275 -24.56 20.19 1.56
CA GLN A 275 -25.69 20.64 0.73
C GLN A 275 -26.19 19.53 -0.21
N GLY A 276 -25.62 18.32 -0.09
CA GLY A 276 -25.92 17.17 -0.92
C GLY A 276 -26.86 16.19 -0.22
N VAL A 277 -26.39 14.95 -0.05
CA VAL A 277 -27.14 13.87 0.60
C VAL A 277 -26.71 13.70 2.07
N PRO A 278 -27.59 13.27 2.98
CA PRO A 278 -27.22 13.09 4.38
C PRO A 278 -26.13 12.01 4.52
N LEU A 279 -25.10 12.28 5.33
CA LEU A 279 -24.08 11.30 5.68
C LEU A 279 -24.35 10.75 7.08
N THR A 280 -24.40 9.42 7.21
CA THR A 280 -24.63 8.71 8.47
C THR A 280 -23.44 7.79 8.77
N GLY A 281 -22.98 7.79 10.02
CA GLY A 281 -21.88 6.97 10.51
C GLY A 281 -20.48 7.56 10.25
N ASN A 282 -19.59 7.39 11.25
CA ASN A 282 -18.13 7.62 11.29
C ASN A 282 -17.53 8.33 10.06
N THR A 283 -17.96 9.58 9.83
CA THR A 283 -17.55 10.31 8.65
C THR A 283 -16.20 10.94 8.93
N GLU A 284 -15.18 10.56 8.18
CA GLU A 284 -13.83 11.04 8.39
C GLU A 284 -13.55 12.27 7.54
N PHE A 285 -13.12 13.35 8.17
CA PHE A 285 -12.56 14.52 7.52
C PHE A 285 -11.03 14.48 7.62
N THR A 286 -10.36 14.70 6.49
CA THR A 286 -8.89 14.80 6.46
C THR A 286 -8.43 16.01 5.64
N ILE A 287 -7.41 16.69 6.13
CA ILE A 287 -6.68 17.73 5.41
C ILE A 287 -5.37 17.12 4.93
N HIS A 288 -5.08 17.29 3.65
CA HIS A 288 -3.86 16.82 3.01
C HIS A 288 -3.05 18.00 2.47
N SER A 289 -1.72 17.88 2.49
CA SER A 289 -0.83 18.74 1.71
C SER A 289 -1.07 18.53 0.20
N LEU A 290 -0.49 19.40 -0.65
CA LEU A 290 -0.45 19.13 -2.09
C LEU A 290 0.37 17.89 -2.47
N SER A 291 1.33 17.47 -1.63
CA SER A 291 2.07 16.21 -1.82
C SER A 291 1.22 14.97 -1.48
N GLY A 292 0.07 15.15 -0.83
CA GLY A 292 -0.83 14.06 -0.44
C GLY A 292 -0.62 13.53 0.98
N ARG A 293 0.25 14.16 1.78
CA ARG A 293 0.43 13.88 3.21
C ARG A 293 -0.79 14.31 4.02
N VAL A 294 -1.25 13.48 4.95
CA VAL A 294 -2.34 13.84 5.87
C VAL A 294 -1.81 14.76 6.98
N ILE A 295 -2.29 15.99 7.01
CA ILE A 295 -1.90 17.02 7.99
C ILE A 295 -2.82 16.99 9.22
N ALA A 296 -4.10 16.69 8.99
CA ALA A 296 -5.08 16.58 10.05
C ALA A 296 -6.11 15.52 9.68
N ARG A 297 -6.56 14.77 10.68
CA ARG A 297 -7.61 13.76 10.57
C ARG A 297 -8.61 13.98 11.70
N HIS A 298 -9.88 13.88 11.38
CA HIS A 298 -10.95 14.09 12.33
C HIS A 298 -12.15 13.22 12.02
N LEU A 299 -12.67 12.54 13.03
CA LEU A 299 -13.93 11.80 12.91
C LEU A 299 -15.07 12.77 13.20
N THR A 300 -15.77 13.15 12.14
CA THR A 300 -17.08 13.80 12.26
C THR A 300 -18.13 12.72 12.53
N GLY A 301 -19.13 13.07 13.35
CA GLY A 301 -20.30 12.22 13.54
C GLY A 301 -21.17 12.21 12.28
N ASN A 302 -22.49 12.27 12.45
CA ASN A 302 -23.40 12.41 11.32
C ASN A 302 -23.33 13.83 10.74
N LEU A 303 -23.43 13.96 9.42
CA LEU A 303 -23.48 15.23 8.69
C LEU A 303 -24.79 15.31 7.87
N PRO A 304 -25.91 15.73 8.48
CA PRO A 304 -27.18 15.93 7.78
C PRO A 304 -27.11 17.00 6.67
N VAL A 305 -28.05 16.97 5.73
CA VAL A 305 -28.16 18.00 4.68
C VAL A 305 -28.51 19.35 5.30
N ASN A 306 -27.94 20.42 4.77
CA ASN A 306 -28.05 21.81 5.21
C ASN A 306 -27.56 22.06 6.65
N THR A 307 -26.74 21.16 7.21
CA THR A 307 -26.05 21.39 8.48
C THR A 307 -24.59 21.74 8.26
N SER A 308 -24.04 22.52 9.20
CA SER A 308 -22.65 22.95 9.19
C SER A 308 -21.91 22.36 10.38
N TYR A 309 -20.73 21.82 10.14
CA TYR A 309 -19.82 21.30 11.15
C TYR A 309 -18.57 22.16 11.23
N GLU A 310 -18.24 22.65 12.42
CA GLU A 310 -17.01 23.41 12.66
C GLU A 310 -15.91 22.45 13.12
N TYR A 311 -14.82 22.40 12.35
CA TYR A 311 -13.60 21.70 12.71
C TYR A 311 -12.49 22.71 13.01
N GLN A 312 -12.00 22.68 14.25
CA GLN A 312 -10.80 23.45 14.62
C GLN A 312 -9.55 22.63 14.32
N PHE A 313 -8.72 23.13 13.42
CA PHE A 313 -7.47 22.47 13.07
C PHE A 313 -6.31 22.98 13.96
N PRO A 314 -5.27 22.15 14.21
CA PRO A 314 -4.12 22.55 15.01
C PRO A 314 -3.39 23.76 14.41
N ALA A 315 -2.74 24.58 15.26
CA ALA A 315 -2.01 25.79 14.85
C ALA A 315 -0.80 25.54 13.92
N THR A 316 -0.53 24.29 13.55
CA THR A 316 0.59 23.86 12.69
C THR A 316 0.28 23.96 11.20
N ILE A 317 -0.95 24.31 10.80
CA ILE A 317 -1.27 24.52 9.38
C ILE A 317 -0.93 25.95 8.97
N SER A 318 0.08 26.09 8.09
CA SER A 318 0.57 27.37 7.57
C SER A 318 -0.22 27.85 6.34
N ASN A 319 0.15 29.00 5.78
CA ASN A 319 -0.42 29.43 4.50
C ASN A 319 0.15 28.56 3.36
N GLY A 320 -0.62 27.61 2.83
CA GLY A 320 -0.45 26.99 1.51
C GLY A 320 -1.74 26.48 0.87
N MET A 321 -1.62 25.72 -0.21
CA MET A 321 -2.75 25.01 -0.80
C MET A 321 -2.93 23.65 -0.12
N TYR A 322 -4.18 23.28 0.16
CA TYR A 322 -4.51 22.02 0.81
C TYR A 322 -5.61 21.28 0.06
N VAL A 323 -5.64 19.97 0.23
CA VAL A 323 -6.70 19.11 -0.26
C VAL A 323 -7.50 18.63 0.95
N CYS A 324 -8.77 19.02 1.03
CA CYS A 324 -9.67 18.52 2.06
C CYS A 324 -10.48 17.35 1.49
N THR A 325 -10.62 16.27 2.26
CA THR A 325 -11.50 15.15 1.91
C THR A 325 -12.46 14.79 3.03
N ILE A 326 -13.67 14.40 2.66
CA ILE A 326 -14.67 13.81 3.55
C ILE A 326 -14.94 12.40 3.06
N LYS A 327 -14.73 11.41 3.91
CA LYS A 327 -15.01 10.00 3.65
C LYS A 327 -16.16 9.52 4.53
N ALA A 328 -17.24 9.06 3.93
CA ALA A 328 -18.36 8.44 4.62
C ALA A 328 -18.66 7.08 3.97
N GLY A 329 -18.31 6.00 4.67
CA GLY A 329 -18.30 4.66 4.09
C GLY A 329 -17.46 4.61 2.80
N ASN A 330 -18.12 4.38 1.67
CA ASN A 330 -17.49 4.24 0.36
C ASN A 330 -17.45 5.54 -0.47
N MET A 331 -18.04 6.63 0.04
CA MET A 331 -18.07 7.93 -0.64
C MET A 331 -16.89 8.77 -0.18
N VAL A 332 -16.12 9.34 -1.13
CA VAL A 332 -15.05 10.31 -0.83
C VAL A 332 -15.29 11.58 -1.62
N TYR A 333 -15.54 12.67 -0.90
CA TYR A 333 -15.62 14.02 -1.46
C TYR A 333 -14.26 14.69 -1.32
N ARG A 334 -13.82 15.41 -2.36
CA ARG A 334 -12.52 16.09 -2.39
C ARG A 334 -12.67 17.52 -2.86
N ARG A 335 -12.00 18.46 -2.17
CA ARG A 335 -11.91 19.86 -2.60
C ARG A 335 -10.51 20.41 -2.36
N MET A 336 -9.97 21.16 -3.33
CA MET A 336 -8.82 22.02 -3.06
C MET A 336 -9.27 23.28 -2.32
N VAL A 337 -8.57 23.59 -1.24
CA VAL A 337 -8.78 24.78 -0.43
C VAL A 337 -7.47 25.55 -0.41
N ALA A 338 -7.51 26.78 -0.93
CA ALA A 338 -6.39 27.71 -0.79
C ALA A 338 -6.44 28.32 0.61
N SER A 339 -5.33 28.23 1.35
CA SER A 339 -5.20 29.01 2.59
C SER A 339 -4.88 30.49 2.38
N GLU A 340 -4.67 30.93 1.14
CA GLU A 340 -4.59 32.36 0.85
C GLU A 340 -5.95 33.05 1.10
N ASN A 341 -7.04 32.27 1.16
CA ASN A 341 -8.34 32.68 1.71
C ASN A 341 -8.46 32.49 3.24
N TRP A 342 -7.36 32.19 3.94
CA TRP A 342 -7.28 32.05 5.40
C TRP A 342 -6.75 33.29 6.10
N ARG A 343 -6.72 34.42 5.39
CA ARG A 343 -6.54 35.76 5.97
C ARG A 343 -7.86 36.52 5.93
N CYS A 344 -8.21 37.11 7.06
CA CYS A 344 -9.33 38.03 7.22
C CYS A 344 -9.35 39.10 6.13
N GLY A 345 -10.47 39.20 5.41
CA GLY A 345 -10.97 40.48 4.93
C GLY A 345 -12.12 40.87 5.84
N ASN A 346 -12.11 42.11 6.32
CA ASN A 346 -13.13 42.72 7.19
C ASN A 346 -14.56 42.50 6.71
#